data_AF-A0A7L2T6N9-F1
#
_entry.id   AF-A0A7L2T6N9-F1
#
_cell.length_a   1.000
_cell.length_b   1.000
_cell.length_c   1.000
_cell.angle_alpha   90.00
_cell.angle_beta   90.00
_cell.angle_gamma   90.00
#
_symmetry.space_group_name_H-M   'P 1'
#
loop_
_entity.id
_entity.type
_entity.pdbx_description
1 polymer ?
#
loop_
_entity_poly.entity_id
_entity_poly.type
_entity_poly.pdbx_seq_one_letter_code
_entity_poly.pdbx_strand_id
1 'polypeptide(L)'
;HVLKCCQKVLAWVPVAFIALVVAWSYYAYVVELCVFTISSTAEKVVYLVVFHLSFVMFVWSYGKTIFTAPATPSNEFCLSKADKEQYEKEERPESQQEILRRAAKDLPIYTTTASRAIRYCDRCQLIKPDRCHHCSACDVCVLKMDHHCPWVNNCVGFSNYKFFLLFLMYSLLYCLFVAATVLQYFIKFWT
;
A
#
# COMPACT_ATOMS: atom_id res chain seq x y z
N HIS A 1 8.71 18.73 15.75
CA HIS A 1 7.93 19.12 14.55
C HIS A 1 8.75 18.98 13.25
N VAL A 2 9.95 19.56 13.18
CA VAL A 2 10.85 19.49 12.00
C VAL A 2 11.20 18.04 11.57
N LEU A 3 11.56 17.17 12.52
CA LEU A 3 11.87 15.75 12.25
C LEU A 3 10.71 14.99 11.56
N LYS A 4 9.47 15.23 11.99
CA LYS A 4 8.27 14.61 11.36
C LYS A 4 8.03 15.14 9.95
N CYS A 5 8.36 16.41 9.68
CA CYS A 5 8.27 17.00 8.34
C CYS A 5 9.32 16.39 7.40
N CYS A 6 10.57 16.30 7.82
CA CYS A 6 11.62 15.64 7.05
C CYS A 6 11.29 14.17 6.78
N GLN A 7 10.78 13.44 7.76
CA GLN A 7 10.35 12.04 7.59
C GLN A 7 9.23 11.91 6.55
N LYS A 8 8.24 12.82 6.53
CA LYS A 8 7.17 12.82 5.53
C LYS A 8 7.69 13.04 4.11
N VAL A 9 8.68 13.92 3.93
CA VAL A 9 9.31 14.15 2.63
C VAL A 9 10.16 12.95 2.20
N LEU A 10 11.00 12.43 3.10
CA LEU A 10 11.85 11.28 2.82
C LEU A 10 11.05 10.01 2.49
N ALA A 11 9.85 9.86 3.03
CA ALA A 11 8.96 8.74 2.72
C ALA A 11 8.52 8.68 1.24
N TRP A 12 8.61 9.79 0.50
CA TRP A 12 8.33 9.82 -0.94
C TRP A 12 9.51 9.43 -1.82
N VAL A 13 10.73 9.33 -1.28
CA VAL A 13 11.93 8.97 -2.06
C VAL A 13 11.78 7.64 -2.80
N PRO A 14 11.27 6.54 -2.20
CA PRO A 14 11.07 5.30 -2.92
C PRO A 14 10.07 5.41 -4.07
N VAL A 15 9.00 6.19 -3.88
CA VAL A 15 7.99 6.43 -4.93
C VAL A 15 8.59 7.24 -6.08
N ALA A 16 9.35 8.29 -5.77
CA ALA A 16 10.04 9.09 -6.76
C ALA A 16 11.06 8.25 -7.55
N PHE A 17 11.81 7.38 -6.87
CA PHE A 17 12.74 6.45 -7.53
C PHE A 17 12.02 5.53 -8.53
N ILE A 18 10.92 4.89 -8.14
CA ILE A 18 10.14 4.04 -9.05
C ILE A 18 9.59 4.86 -10.21
N ALA A 19 9.06 6.06 -9.96
CA ALA A 19 8.55 6.93 -11.02
C ALA A 19 9.63 7.30 -12.05
N LEU A 20 10.86 7.59 -11.58
CA LEU A 20 11.99 7.88 -12.46
C LEU A 20 12.40 6.67 -13.31
N VAL A 21 12.49 5.47 -12.71
CA VAL A 21 12.81 4.23 -13.44
C VAL A 21 11.73 3.92 -14.48
N VAL A 22 10.46 4.09 -14.13
CA VAL A 22 9.33 3.86 -15.03
C VAL A 22 9.34 4.86 -16.19
N ALA A 23 9.54 6.15 -15.92
CA ALA A 23 9.65 7.18 -16.94
C ALA A 23 10.82 6.94 -17.90
N TRP A 24 11.99 6.58 -17.35
CA TRP A 24 13.15 6.19 -18.16
C TRP A 24 12.86 4.95 -19.00
N SER A 25 12.23 3.91 -18.43
CA SER A 25 11.89 2.70 -19.17
C SER A 25 10.91 2.96 -20.32
N TYR A 26 9.97 3.90 -20.14
CA TYR A 26 9.08 4.36 -21.20
C TYR A 26 9.86 5.02 -22.32
N TYR A 27 10.74 5.97 -21.99
CA TYR A 27 11.61 6.63 -22.98
C TYR A 27 12.47 5.62 -23.74
N ALA A 28 13.18 4.74 -23.02
CA ALA A 28 14.08 3.76 -23.62
C ALA A 28 13.32 2.79 -24.54
N TYR A 29 12.15 2.30 -24.13
CA TYR A 29 11.38 1.36 -24.93
C TYR A 29 10.72 2.02 -26.15
N VAL A 30 10.11 3.19 -25.97
CA VAL A 30 9.36 3.86 -27.04
C VAL A 30 10.32 4.53 -28.03
N VAL A 31 11.30 5.28 -27.54
CA VAL A 31 12.18 6.10 -28.39
C VAL A 31 13.35 5.25 -28.89
N GLU A 32 14.21 4.79 -27.98
CA GLU A 32 15.46 4.12 -28.38
C GLU A 32 15.20 2.79 -29.09
N LEU A 33 14.33 1.95 -28.54
CA LEU A 33 13.99 0.68 -29.16
C LEU A 33 13.02 0.88 -30.35
N CYS A 34 11.77 1.28 -30.10
CA CYS A 34 10.74 1.23 -31.15
C CYS A 34 10.97 2.26 -32.27
N VAL A 35 11.40 3.49 -31.97
CA VAL A 35 11.62 4.51 -33.01
C VAL A 35 12.95 4.29 -33.73
N PHE A 36 14.07 4.19 -32.99
CA PHE A 36 15.41 4.17 -33.58
C PHE A 36 15.96 2.80 -33.94
N THR A 37 15.66 1.75 -33.17
CA THR A 37 16.31 0.43 -33.36
C THR A 37 15.51 -0.50 -34.27
N ILE A 38 14.20 -0.60 -34.06
CA ILE A 38 13.33 -1.46 -34.88
C ILE A 38 13.21 -0.85 -36.28
N SER A 39 13.31 -1.66 -37.34
CA SER A 39 13.10 -1.18 -38.72
C SER A 39 11.69 -1.47 -39.24
N SER A 40 11.10 -2.61 -38.85
CA SER A 40 9.79 -3.06 -39.33
C SER A 40 8.64 -2.22 -38.76
N THR A 41 7.89 -1.54 -39.62
CA THR A 41 6.72 -0.74 -39.19
C THR A 41 5.65 -1.58 -38.51
N ALA A 42 5.40 -2.80 -38.99
CA ALA A 42 4.39 -3.68 -38.40
C ALA A 42 4.78 -4.08 -36.96
N GLU A 43 6.05 -4.45 -36.75
CA GLU A 43 6.57 -4.79 -35.43
C GLU A 43 6.51 -3.61 -34.47
N LYS A 44 6.91 -2.40 -34.92
CA LYS A 44 6.78 -1.16 -34.13
C LYS A 44 5.36 -0.96 -33.64
N VAL A 45 4.38 -1.05 -34.53
CA VAL A 45 2.97 -0.80 -34.18
C VAL A 45 2.49 -1.82 -33.16
N VAL A 46 2.78 -3.11 -33.35
CA VAL A 46 2.38 -4.17 -32.41
C VAL A 46 3.03 -3.94 -31.04
N TYR A 47 4.34 -3.69 -30.99
CA TYR A 47 5.05 -3.50 -29.73
C TYR A 47 4.57 -2.25 -29.00
N LEU A 48 4.40 -1.13 -29.71
CA LEU A 48 3.90 0.11 -29.13
C LEU A 48 2.49 -0.07 -28.56
N VAL A 49 1.57 -0.72 -29.27
CA VAL A 49 0.20 -0.91 -28.79
C VAL A 49 0.19 -1.74 -27.50
N VAL A 50 0.86 -2.91 -27.50
CA VAL A 50 0.87 -3.80 -26.33
C VAL A 50 1.62 -3.16 -25.15
N PHE A 51 2.72 -2.45 -25.44
CA PHE A 51 3.48 -1.70 -24.45
C PHE A 51 2.61 -0.65 -23.75
N HIS A 52 1.89 0.18 -24.52
CA HIS A 52 1.05 1.23 -23.95
C HIS A 52 -0.10 0.67 -23.11
N LEU A 53 -0.74 -0.42 -23.56
CA LEU A 53 -1.76 -1.08 -22.76
C LEU A 53 -1.19 -1.57 -21.41
N SER A 54 -0.04 -2.24 -21.45
CA SER A 54 0.63 -2.75 -20.26
C SER A 54 1.08 -1.62 -19.33
N PHE A 55 1.67 -0.56 -19.90
CA PHE A 55 2.15 0.63 -19.18
C PHE A 55 1.00 1.37 -18.50
N VAL A 56 -0.12 1.59 -19.19
CA VAL A 56 -1.31 2.25 -18.61
C VAL A 56 -1.85 1.44 -17.44
N MET A 57 -1.97 0.11 -17.57
CA MET A 57 -2.46 -0.73 -16.48
C MET A 57 -1.50 -0.77 -15.28
N PHE A 58 -0.20 -0.80 -15.54
CA PHE A 58 0.84 -0.66 -14.50
C PHE A 58 0.74 0.67 -13.76
N VAL A 59 0.77 1.81 -14.48
CA VAL A 59 0.73 3.15 -13.87
C VAL A 59 -0.58 3.38 -13.13
N TRP A 60 -1.71 2.93 -13.70
CA TRP A 60 -3.02 3.07 -13.07
C TRP A 60 -3.10 2.28 -11.76
N SER A 61 -2.69 1.01 -11.76
CA SER A 61 -2.72 0.18 -10.55
C SER A 61 -1.73 0.65 -9.48
N TYR A 62 -0.53 1.12 -9.87
CA TYR A 62 0.44 1.73 -8.97
C TYR A 62 -0.12 3.01 -8.32
N GLY A 63 -0.68 3.91 -9.14
CA GLY A 63 -1.30 5.14 -8.66
C GLY A 63 -2.50 4.88 -7.73
N LYS A 64 -3.36 3.91 -8.05
CA LYS A 64 -4.46 3.49 -7.16
C LYS A 64 -3.94 2.94 -5.84
N THR A 65 -2.80 2.26 -5.82
CA THR A 65 -2.20 1.73 -4.57
C THR A 65 -1.65 2.84 -3.68
N ILE A 66 -0.98 3.84 -4.28
CA ILE A 66 -0.44 5.02 -3.58
C ILE A 66 -1.56 5.89 -3.02
N PHE A 67 -2.50 6.30 -3.87
CA PHE A 67 -3.44 7.38 -3.55
C PHE A 67 -4.78 6.91 -2.96
N THR A 68 -5.01 5.60 -2.85
CA THR A 68 -6.16 5.10 -2.09
C THR A 68 -5.82 5.10 -0.61
N ALA A 69 -6.44 6.00 0.14
CA ALA A 69 -6.23 6.10 1.58
C ALA A 69 -6.58 4.78 2.30
N PRO A 70 -5.82 4.40 3.35
CA PRO A 70 -6.12 3.23 4.14
C PRO A 70 -7.44 3.43 4.89
N ALA A 71 -8.33 2.43 4.84
CA ALA A 71 -9.57 2.48 5.62
C ALA A 71 -9.27 2.39 7.12
N THR A 72 -9.87 3.29 7.90
CA THR A 72 -9.75 3.33 9.37
C THR A 72 -11.03 2.80 10.03
N PRO A 73 -10.97 2.31 11.28
CA PRO A 73 -12.17 1.96 12.04
C PRO A 73 -13.19 3.10 12.11
N SER A 74 -14.48 2.75 12.11
CA SER A 74 -15.59 3.66 12.36
C SER A 74 -15.60 4.13 13.83
N ASN A 75 -16.30 5.23 14.08
CA ASN A 75 -16.39 5.83 15.43
C ASN A 75 -17.07 4.93 16.47
N GLU A 76 -17.82 3.91 16.05
CA GLU A 76 -18.42 2.92 16.97
C GLU A 76 -17.37 2.10 17.72
N PHE A 77 -16.17 1.95 17.15
CA PHE A 77 -15.04 1.27 17.81
C PHE A 77 -14.29 2.17 18.79
N CYS A 78 -14.56 3.48 18.79
CA CYS A 78 -13.97 4.41 19.74
C CYS A 78 -14.68 4.29 21.09
N LEU A 79 -13.93 4.43 22.18
CA LEU A 79 -14.54 4.47 23.51
C LEU A 79 -15.44 5.70 23.66
N SER A 80 -16.54 5.55 24.38
CA SER A 80 -17.33 6.68 24.83
C SER A 80 -16.47 7.60 25.71
N LYS A 81 -16.81 8.88 25.82
CA LYS A 81 -16.04 9.81 26.67
C LYS A 81 -15.97 9.32 28.13
N ALA A 82 -17.06 8.77 28.64
CA ALA A 82 -17.13 8.24 29.99
C ALA A 82 -16.22 7.00 30.17
N ASP A 83 -16.29 6.04 29.24
CA ASP A 83 -15.45 4.83 29.31
C ASP A 83 -13.97 5.17 29.15
N LYS A 84 -13.65 6.16 28.31
CA LYS A 84 -12.29 6.65 28.12
C LYS A 84 -11.74 7.27 29.40
N GLU A 85 -12.47 8.18 30.03
CA GLU A 85 -12.05 8.78 31.30
C GLU A 85 -11.89 7.73 32.41
N GLN A 86 -12.77 6.72 32.45
CA GLN A 86 -12.67 5.63 33.41
C GLN A 86 -11.44 4.76 33.14
N TYR A 87 -11.17 4.44 31.88
CA TYR A 87 -10.01 3.66 31.46
C TYR A 87 -8.69 4.37 31.81
N GLU A 88 -8.60 5.68 31.56
CA GLU A 88 -7.40 6.48 31.83
C GLU A 88 -7.12 6.65 33.33
N LYS A 89 -8.16 6.64 34.19
CA LYS A 89 -8.02 6.75 35.65
C LYS A 89 -7.69 5.43 36.34
N GLU A 90 -8.00 4.30 35.71
CA GLU A 90 -7.78 2.98 36.30
C GLU A 90 -6.33 2.52 36.09
N GLU A 91 -5.65 2.20 37.19
CA GLU A 91 -4.26 1.73 37.16
C GLU A 91 -4.17 0.20 37.03
N ARG A 92 -5.23 -0.53 37.44
CA ARG A 92 -5.21 -1.99 37.44
C ARG A 92 -5.52 -2.56 36.05
N PRO A 93 -4.61 -3.35 35.44
CA PRO A 93 -4.80 -3.88 34.08
C PRO A 93 -6.04 -4.76 33.93
N GLU A 94 -6.43 -5.51 34.97
CA GLU A 94 -7.61 -6.36 34.94
C GLU A 94 -8.91 -5.53 34.85
N SER A 95 -8.99 -4.42 35.57
CA SER A 95 -10.14 -3.52 35.55
C SER A 95 -10.21 -2.70 34.26
N GLN A 96 -9.07 -2.29 33.72
CA GLN A 96 -8.99 -1.76 32.36
C GLN A 96 -9.56 -2.73 31.31
N GLN A 97 -9.19 -4.01 31.39
CA GLN A 97 -9.73 -5.03 30.48
C GLN A 97 -11.24 -5.25 30.64
N GLU A 98 -11.78 -5.13 31.85
CA GLU A 98 -13.22 -5.25 32.06
C GLU A 98 -14.00 -4.10 31.41
N ILE A 99 -13.49 -2.86 31.50
CA ILE A 99 -14.05 -1.69 30.80
C ILE A 99 -14.07 -1.95 29.29
N LEU A 100 -12.93 -2.41 28.74
CA LEU A 100 -12.82 -2.71 27.31
C LEU A 100 -13.76 -3.85 26.88
N ARG A 101 -13.94 -4.89 27.71
CA ARG A 101 -14.86 -6.00 27.43
C ARG A 101 -16.31 -5.54 27.41
N ARG A 102 -16.70 -4.69 28.37
CA ARG A 102 -18.03 -4.10 28.41
C ARG A 102 -18.29 -3.26 27.15
N ALA A 103 -17.36 -2.40 26.77
CA ALA A 103 -17.48 -1.55 25.58
C ALA A 103 -17.47 -2.38 24.28
N ALA A 104 -16.74 -3.50 24.23
CA ALA A 104 -16.69 -4.38 23.07
C ALA A 104 -17.93 -5.28 22.91
N LYS A 105 -18.79 -5.40 23.92
CA LYS A 105 -19.90 -6.38 23.95
C LYS A 105 -20.85 -6.25 22.77
N ASP A 106 -21.12 -5.02 22.33
CA ASP A 106 -22.05 -4.71 21.25
C ASP A 106 -21.34 -4.55 19.90
N LEU A 107 -20.03 -4.79 19.83
CA LEU A 107 -19.23 -4.70 18.61
C LEU A 107 -19.06 -6.08 17.93
N PRO A 108 -18.99 -6.14 16.60
CA PRO A 108 -18.76 -7.39 15.85
C PRO A 108 -17.28 -7.81 15.92
N ILE A 109 -16.82 -8.21 17.11
CA ILE A 109 -15.44 -8.60 17.39
C ILE A 109 -15.42 -10.05 17.86
N TYR A 110 -14.69 -10.89 17.12
CA TYR A 110 -14.55 -12.32 17.42
C TYR A 110 -13.11 -12.71 17.76
N THR A 111 -12.15 -11.79 17.62
CA THR A 111 -10.73 -12.04 17.90
C THR A 111 -10.22 -11.33 19.14
N THR A 112 -9.38 -12.01 19.90
CA THR A 112 -8.68 -11.47 21.08
C THR A 112 -7.17 -11.57 20.90
N THR A 113 -6.41 -11.03 21.86
CA THR A 113 -4.98 -11.36 21.99
C THR A 113 -4.79 -12.84 22.36
N ALA A 114 -3.55 -13.32 22.33
CA ALA A 114 -3.18 -14.65 22.84
C ALA A 114 -3.56 -14.84 24.32
N SER A 115 -3.53 -13.76 25.12
CA SER A 115 -3.95 -13.73 26.52
C SER A 115 -5.47 -13.56 26.71
N ARG A 116 -6.28 -13.69 25.65
CA ARG A 116 -7.74 -13.48 25.69
C ARG A 116 -8.16 -12.08 26.16
N ALA A 117 -7.32 -11.08 25.91
CA ALA A 117 -7.59 -9.68 26.17
C ALA A 117 -8.24 -9.00 24.95
N ILE A 118 -9.04 -7.97 25.20
CA ILE A 118 -9.59 -7.12 24.14
C ILE A 118 -8.45 -6.37 23.46
N ARG A 119 -8.43 -6.41 22.13
CA ARG A 119 -7.38 -5.76 21.32
C ARG A 119 -7.66 -4.27 21.31
N TYR A 120 -6.89 -3.49 22.06
CA TYR A 120 -7.04 -2.03 22.15
C TYR A 120 -5.86 -1.29 21.51
N CYS A 121 -6.08 -0.04 21.09
CA CYS A 121 -5.03 0.87 20.63
C CYS A 121 -4.96 2.12 21.49
N ASP A 122 -3.91 2.26 22.30
CA ASP A 122 -3.73 3.43 23.16
C ASP A 122 -3.45 4.72 22.37
N ARG A 123 -2.83 4.63 21.19
CA ARG A 123 -2.57 5.81 20.36
C ARG A 123 -3.83 6.37 19.72
N CYS A 124 -4.67 5.48 19.20
CA CYS A 124 -5.90 5.88 18.51
C CYS A 124 -7.12 5.92 19.44
N GLN A 125 -6.98 5.44 20.69
CA GLN A 125 -8.03 5.37 21.70
C GLN A 125 -9.30 4.64 21.21
N LEU A 126 -9.09 3.48 20.58
CA LEU A 126 -10.15 2.66 20.00
C LEU A 126 -9.91 1.17 20.22
N ILE A 127 -11.00 0.42 20.29
CA ILE A 127 -11.00 -1.04 20.27
C ILE A 127 -10.74 -1.48 18.83
N LYS A 128 -9.70 -2.28 18.60
CA LYS A 128 -9.30 -2.70 17.25
C LYS A 128 -10.33 -3.70 16.71
N PRO A 129 -10.97 -3.42 15.56
CA PRO A 129 -11.74 -4.42 14.84
C PRO A 129 -10.90 -5.66 14.51
N ASP A 130 -11.57 -6.75 14.17
CA ASP A 130 -10.91 -7.95 13.68
C ASP A 130 -10.00 -7.63 12.49
N ARG A 131 -8.78 -8.18 12.51
CA ARG A 131 -7.72 -7.93 11.50
C ARG A 131 -7.24 -6.48 11.36
N CYS A 132 -7.67 -5.57 12.22
CA CYS A 132 -7.16 -4.19 12.26
C CYS A 132 -5.85 -4.11 13.04
N HIS A 133 -4.85 -3.38 12.51
CA HIS A 133 -3.59 -3.13 13.21
C HIS A 133 -3.22 -1.65 13.16
N HIS A 134 -2.50 -1.16 14.17
CA HIS A 134 -1.97 0.20 14.17
C HIS A 134 -0.67 0.24 13.38
N CYS A 135 -0.60 1.10 12.36
CA CYS A 135 0.64 1.36 11.64
C CYS A 135 1.30 2.60 12.22
N SER A 136 2.49 2.46 12.80
CA SER A 136 3.25 3.58 13.36
C SER A 136 3.74 4.57 12.31
N ALA A 137 3.96 4.12 11.06
CA ALA A 137 4.36 4.99 9.96
C ALA A 137 3.20 5.85 9.43
N CYS A 138 1.99 5.28 9.33
CA CYS A 138 0.79 6.03 8.98
C CYS A 138 0.15 6.75 10.17
N ASP A 139 0.57 6.42 11.40
CA ASP A 139 0.05 6.92 12.69
C ASP A 139 -1.48 6.73 12.84
N VAL A 140 -2.00 5.64 12.27
CA VAL A 140 -3.44 5.31 12.29
C VAL A 140 -3.66 3.80 12.40
N CYS A 141 -4.83 3.42 12.91
CA CYS A 141 -5.33 2.05 12.80
C CYS A 141 -5.86 1.78 11.38
N VAL A 142 -5.35 0.73 10.73
CA VAL A 142 -5.69 0.34 9.37
C VAL A 142 -6.50 -0.96 9.40
N LEU A 143 -7.67 -0.94 8.78
CA LEU A 143 -8.55 -2.09 8.64
C LEU A 143 -7.90 -3.15 7.75
N LYS A 144 -7.97 -4.42 8.16
CA LYS A 144 -7.37 -5.56 7.47
C LYS A 144 -5.94 -5.25 7.00
N MET A 145 -5.14 -4.65 7.89
CA MET A 145 -3.77 -4.24 7.59
C MET A 145 -2.96 -5.47 7.19
N ASP A 146 -2.30 -5.39 6.04
CA ASP A 146 -1.34 -6.39 5.58
C ASP A 146 0.07 -5.93 5.98
N HIS A 147 0.54 -4.83 5.39
CA HIS A 147 1.82 -4.22 5.74
C HIS A 147 1.86 -2.72 5.39
N HIS A 148 2.89 -2.02 5.88
CA HIS A 148 3.25 -0.69 5.37
C HIS A 148 4.29 -0.86 4.27
N CYS A 149 4.04 -0.30 3.09
CA CYS A 149 4.91 -0.47 1.94
C CYS A 149 5.59 0.85 1.56
N PRO A 150 6.91 0.99 1.77
CA PRO A 150 7.64 2.20 1.44
C PRO A 150 7.58 2.56 -0.06
N TRP A 151 7.52 1.56 -0.94
CA TRP A 151 7.49 1.73 -2.40
C TRP A 151 6.22 2.39 -2.94
N VAL A 152 5.16 2.44 -2.13
CA VAL A 152 3.91 3.15 -2.44
C VAL A 152 3.62 4.26 -1.44
N ASN A 153 4.54 4.50 -0.50
CA ASN A 153 4.39 5.42 0.63
C ASN A 153 3.01 5.33 1.31
N ASN A 154 2.51 4.11 1.48
CA ASN A 154 1.15 3.88 1.97
C ASN A 154 1.04 2.52 2.66
N CYS A 155 0.03 2.40 3.52
CA CYS A 155 -0.35 1.11 4.08
C CYS A 155 -1.15 0.31 3.06
N VAL A 156 -0.79 -0.96 2.90
CA VAL A 156 -1.59 -1.95 2.19
C VAL A 156 -2.54 -2.58 3.20
N GLY A 157 -3.84 -2.40 2.97
CA GLY A 157 -4.90 -2.87 3.84
C GLY A 157 -6.22 -3.02 3.09
N PHE A 158 -7.35 -3.00 3.82
CA PHE A 158 -8.66 -3.32 3.27
C PHE A 158 -9.00 -2.56 1.96
N SER A 159 -8.78 -1.25 1.92
CA SER A 159 -9.21 -0.37 0.82
C SER A 159 -8.37 -0.50 -0.45
N ASN A 160 -7.11 -0.92 -0.35
CA ASN A 160 -6.18 -0.95 -1.48
C ASN A 160 -5.50 -2.31 -1.73
N TYR A 161 -5.80 -3.35 -0.94
CA TYR A 161 -5.22 -4.68 -1.12
C TYR A 161 -5.39 -5.22 -2.56
N LYS A 162 -6.58 -5.04 -3.15
CA LYS A 162 -6.82 -5.42 -4.56
C LYS A 162 -5.93 -4.64 -5.52
N PHE A 163 -5.78 -3.33 -5.32
CA PHE A 163 -4.95 -2.49 -6.18
C PHE A 163 -3.48 -2.88 -6.06
N PHE A 164 -3.00 -3.21 -4.85
CA PHE A 164 -1.65 -3.70 -4.63
C PHE A 164 -1.39 -5.02 -5.37
N LEU A 165 -2.32 -5.98 -5.31
CA LEU A 165 -2.20 -7.24 -6.07
C LEU A 165 -2.19 -7.02 -7.59
N LEU A 166 -3.06 -6.14 -8.10
CA LEU A 166 -3.06 -5.75 -9.51
C LEU A 166 -1.75 -5.06 -9.91
N PHE A 167 -1.22 -4.19 -9.06
CA PHE A 167 0.07 -3.55 -9.26
C PHE A 167 1.18 -4.58 -9.40
N LEU A 168 1.28 -5.57 -8.50
CA LEU A 168 2.29 -6.63 -8.61
C LEU A 168 2.14 -7.44 -9.91
N MET A 169 0.91 -7.81 -10.27
CA MET A 169 0.62 -8.56 -11.49
C MET A 169 0.99 -7.77 -12.75
N TYR A 170 0.55 -6.52 -12.87
CA TYR A 170 0.87 -5.68 -14.04
C TYR A 170 2.35 -5.28 -14.07
N SER A 171 3.04 -5.19 -12.93
CA SER A 171 4.50 -5.03 -12.88
C SER A 171 5.21 -6.23 -13.51
N LEU A 172 4.80 -7.45 -13.14
CA LEU A 172 5.37 -8.66 -13.70
C LEU A 172 5.12 -8.75 -15.21
N LEU A 173 3.88 -8.51 -15.66
CA LEU A 173 3.52 -8.54 -17.08
C LEU A 173 4.28 -7.49 -17.88
N TYR A 174 4.42 -6.28 -17.34
CA TYR A 174 5.22 -5.21 -17.97
C TYR A 174 6.68 -5.63 -18.13
N CYS A 175 7.32 -6.11 -17.05
CA CYS A 175 8.72 -6.55 -17.09
C CYS A 175 8.93 -7.74 -18.04
N LEU A 176 8.03 -8.73 -18.03
CA LEU A 176 8.11 -9.88 -18.93
C LEU A 176 7.96 -9.47 -20.40
N PHE A 177 7.01 -8.59 -20.70
CA PHE A 177 6.82 -8.08 -22.05
C PHE A 177 8.05 -7.32 -22.55
N VAL A 178 8.60 -6.41 -21.73
CA VAL A 178 9.83 -5.67 -22.06
C VAL A 178 10.99 -6.63 -22.26
N ALA A 179 11.23 -7.57 -21.34
CA ALA A 179 12.33 -8.52 -21.43
C ALA A 179 12.24 -9.41 -22.68
N ALA A 180 11.06 -9.97 -22.96
CA ALA A 180 10.85 -10.86 -24.10
C ALA A 180 11.05 -10.13 -25.44
N THR A 181 10.56 -8.90 -25.56
CA THR A 181 10.68 -8.11 -26.80
C THR A 181 12.06 -7.51 -27.00
N VAL A 182 12.74 -7.09 -25.93
CA VAL A 182 14.10 -6.55 -25.98
C VAL A 182 15.14 -7.64 -26.24
N LEU A 183 14.91 -8.90 -25.83
CA LEU A 183 15.92 -9.96 -25.86
C LEU A 183 16.61 -10.12 -27.23
N GLN A 184 15.87 -10.13 -28.33
CA GLN A 184 16.45 -10.26 -29.68
C GLN A 184 17.37 -9.08 -30.04
N TYR A 185 16.99 -7.86 -29.64
CA TYR A 185 17.77 -6.65 -29.89
C TYR A 185 18.97 -6.55 -28.96
N PHE A 186 18.82 -7.03 -27.73
CA PHE A 186 19.92 -7.17 -26.79
C PHE A 186 20.99 -8.12 -27.33
N ILE A 187 20.60 -9.29 -27.85
CA ILE A 187 21.54 -10.23 -28.49
C ILE A 187 22.25 -9.54 -29.66
N LYS A 188 21.50 -8.89 -30.55
CA LYS A 188 22.05 -8.17 -31.71
C LYS A 188 23.00 -7.04 -31.35
N PHE A 189 22.85 -6.41 -30.17
CA PHE A 189 23.79 -5.38 -29.72
C PHE A 189 25.17 -5.95 -29.37
N TRP A 190 25.23 -7.21 -28.94
CA TRP A 190 26.45 -7.89 -28.50
C TRP A 190 27.08 -8.80 -29.55
N THR A 191 26.40 -9.06 -30.66
CA THR A 191 26.88 -9.87 -31.79
C THR A 191 27.11 -9.02 -33.03
#